data_AF-A0A498LM09-F1
#
_entry.id   AF-A0A498LM09-F1
#
_cell.length_a   1.000
_cell.length_b   1.000
_cell.length_c   1.000
_cell.angle_alpha   90.00
_cell.angle_beta   90.00
_cell.angle_gamma   90.00
#
_symmetry.space_group_name_H-M   'P 1'
#
loop_
_entity.id
_entity.type
_entity.pdbx_description
1 polymer ?
#
loop_
_entity_poly.entity_id
_entity_poly.type
_entity_poly.pdbx_seq_one_letter_code
_entity_poly.pdbx_strand_id
1 'polypeptide(L)'
;MFVFGIQSCGHKVEMKVKMLAVLALVLLVFSTSEGRIFTRCELRSALINATTNATVPANTTANLTRIAQFVCSAERLSRLNTNLVTPIRGRPGRRPRDASDSDSSEENTIIATMFGIFQLSNRVACTSGSIPSLNLCNISCNALIDNNISDDITCLTTLLNITSNAFSRITLLPISVEMLVKECHISPDYFADCLIQTEQTLDYTHNSLMLSVANIFD
;
A
#
# COMPACT_ATOMS: atom_id res chain seq x y z
N MET A 1 44.11 0.33 13.95
CA MET A 1 45.21 0.39 12.97
C MET A 1 45.34 -0.99 12.35
N PHE A 2 44.60 -1.25 11.28
CA PHE A 2 44.73 -2.45 10.45
C PHE A 2 45.00 -1.97 9.03
N VAL A 3 46.21 -2.27 8.57
CA VAL A 3 46.69 -1.99 7.21
C VAL A 3 46.32 -3.20 6.37
N PHE A 4 45.49 -3.02 5.36
CA PHE A 4 45.44 -3.93 4.21
C PHE A 4 45.91 -3.15 2.98
N GLY A 5 47.07 -3.58 2.47
CA GLY A 5 47.66 -3.03 1.27
C GLY A 5 46.78 -3.27 0.05
N ILE A 6 46.52 -2.21 -0.70
CA ILE A 6 45.94 -2.27 -2.03
C ILE A 6 47.01 -2.76 -3.01
N GLN A 7 47.00 -4.05 -3.33
CA GLN A 7 47.68 -4.58 -4.52
C GLN A 7 46.96 -3.99 -5.73
N SER A 8 47.58 -2.99 -6.35
CA SER A 8 47.08 -2.33 -7.55
C SER A 8 47.26 -3.25 -8.76
N CYS A 9 46.29 -4.13 -9.03
CA CYS A 9 46.13 -4.70 -10.36
C CYS A 9 45.42 -3.66 -11.22
N GLY A 10 46.19 -2.96 -12.06
CA GLY A 10 45.67 -2.11 -13.12
C GLY A 10 44.87 -2.92 -14.14
N HIS A 11 43.62 -3.21 -13.85
CA HIS A 11 42.65 -3.58 -14.86
C HIS A 11 42.26 -2.31 -15.60
N LYS A 12 42.63 -2.24 -16.87
CA LYS A 12 42.06 -1.28 -17.83
C LYS A 12 40.54 -1.44 -17.76
N VAL A 13 39.86 -0.57 -17.02
CA VAL A 13 38.40 -0.51 -16.99
C VAL A 13 37.96 0.14 -18.30
N GLU A 14 38.13 -0.58 -19.39
CA GLU A 14 37.42 -0.28 -20.62
C GLU A 14 35.97 -0.67 -20.34
N MET A 15 35.18 0.31 -19.93
CA MET A 15 33.76 0.13 -19.64
C MET A 15 33.08 -0.37 -20.90
N LYS A 16 33.03 -1.70 -21.07
CA LYS A 16 32.24 -2.32 -22.12
C LYS A 16 30.81 -1.87 -21.86
N VAL A 17 30.25 -1.10 -22.78
CA VAL A 17 28.86 -0.59 -22.75
C VAL A 17 27.85 -1.68 -22.34
N LYS A 18 28.17 -2.95 -22.61
CA LYS A 18 27.42 -4.14 -22.19
C LYS A 18 27.37 -4.37 -20.67
N MET A 19 28.46 -4.15 -19.91
CA MET A 19 28.45 -4.27 -18.44
C MET A 19 27.69 -3.11 -17.79
N LEU A 20 27.77 -1.91 -18.37
CA LEU A 20 26.96 -0.76 -17.96
C LEU A 20 25.48 -0.98 -18.26
N ALA A 21 25.15 -1.59 -19.40
CA ALA A 21 23.77 -1.95 -19.74
C ALA A 21 23.20 -3.00 -18.77
N VAL A 22 23.99 -3.97 -18.33
CA VAL A 22 23.58 -4.94 -17.31
C VAL A 22 23.37 -4.27 -15.96
N LEU A 23 24.29 -3.39 -15.52
CA LEU A 23 24.13 -2.64 -14.27
C LEU A 23 22.91 -1.71 -14.33
N ALA A 24 22.69 -1.02 -15.44
CA ALA A 24 21.52 -0.19 -15.67
C ALA A 24 20.23 -1.03 -15.70
N LEU A 25 20.23 -2.22 -16.31
CA LEU A 25 19.10 -3.14 -16.29
C LEU A 25 18.81 -3.64 -14.87
N VAL A 26 19.84 -3.96 -14.09
CA VAL A 26 19.72 -4.33 -12.68
C VAL A 26 19.15 -3.17 -11.86
N LEU A 27 19.62 -1.93 -12.08
CA LEU A 27 19.09 -0.73 -11.43
C LEU A 27 17.66 -0.38 -11.90
N LEU A 28 17.27 -0.69 -13.14
CA LEU A 28 15.88 -0.55 -13.62
C LEU A 28 14.95 -1.62 -13.04
N VAL A 29 15.47 -2.79 -12.66
CA VAL A 29 14.73 -3.83 -11.92
C VAL A 29 14.61 -3.46 -10.44
N PHE A 30 15.61 -2.78 -9.88
CA PHE A 30 15.49 -2.08 -8.60
C PHE A 30 14.77 -0.73 -8.78
N SER A 31 13.49 -0.79 -9.19
CA SER A 31 12.58 0.34 -9.03
C SER A 31 12.77 0.88 -7.61
N THR A 32 13.16 2.15 -7.47
CA THR A 32 13.23 2.81 -6.18
C THR A 32 11.86 2.68 -5.53
N SER A 33 11.74 1.81 -4.53
CA SER A 33 10.50 1.48 -3.81
C SER A 33 10.15 2.63 -2.87
N GLU A 34 9.90 3.79 -3.44
CA GLU A 34 9.47 4.98 -2.73
C GLU A 34 7.95 4.99 -2.77
N GLY A 35 7.30 4.78 -1.62
CA GLY A 35 5.85 4.94 -1.57
C GLY A 35 5.43 6.40 -1.77
N ARG A 36 4.14 6.62 -2.06
CA ARG A 36 3.56 7.92 -2.41
C ARG A 36 2.22 8.17 -1.72
N ILE A 37 1.78 9.42 -1.74
CA ILE A 37 0.44 9.79 -1.31
C ILE A 37 -0.49 9.82 -2.52
N PHE A 38 -1.58 9.07 -2.47
CA PHE A 38 -2.63 9.08 -3.48
C PHE A 38 -3.64 10.18 -3.19
N THR A 39 -4.32 10.67 -4.24
CA THR A 39 -5.58 11.41 -4.05
C THR A 39 -6.77 10.45 -3.95
N ARG A 40 -7.90 10.93 -3.41
CA ARG A 40 -9.15 10.15 -3.36
C ARG A 40 -9.56 9.62 -4.74
N CYS A 41 -9.42 10.47 -5.76
CA CYS A 41 -9.82 10.16 -7.12
C CYS A 41 -8.84 9.22 -7.83
N GLU A 42 -7.54 9.33 -7.55
CA GLU A 42 -6.55 8.37 -8.03
C GLU A 42 -6.81 6.97 -7.47
N LEU A 43 -7.05 6.86 -6.16
CA LEU A 43 -7.30 5.58 -5.52
C LEU A 43 -8.64 4.98 -6.01
N ARG A 44 -9.68 5.80 -6.19
CA ARG A 44 -10.94 5.38 -6.82
C ARG A 44 -10.69 4.75 -8.19
N SER A 45 -9.96 5.43 -9.06
CA SER A 45 -9.68 4.96 -10.42
C SER A 45 -8.87 3.66 -10.42
N ALA A 46 -7.88 3.54 -9.54
CA ALA A 46 -7.12 2.30 -9.39
C ALA A 46 -8.00 1.11 -8.97
N LEU A 47 -8.90 1.32 -8.00
CA LEU A 47 -9.84 0.29 -7.54
C LEU A 47 -10.86 -0.11 -8.61
N ILE A 48 -11.38 0.85 -9.39
CA ILE A 48 -12.29 0.57 -10.52
C ILE A 48 -11.55 -0.29 -11.56
N ASN A 49 -10.35 0.12 -11.96
CA ASN A 49 -9.55 -0.58 -12.98
C ASN A 49 -9.17 -2.01 -12.57
N ALA A 50 -8.88 -2.22 -11.28
CA ALA A 50 -8.62 -3.55 -10.75
C ALA A 50 -9.88 -4.45 -10.78
N THR A 51 -11.08 -3.85 -10.64
CA THR A 51 -12.36 -4.58 -10.64
C THR A 51 -12.84 -4.92 -12.06
N THR A 52 -12.55 -4.10 -13.06
CA THR A 52 -12.96 -4.34 -14.46
C THR A 52 -12.28 -5.54 -15.11
N ASN A 53 -11.14 -6.00 -14.60
CA ASN A 53 -10.46 -7.21 -15.07
C ASN A 53 -11.15 -8.51 -14.60
N ALA A 54 -12.18 -8.40 -13.75
CA ALA A 54 -12.95 -9.52 -13.22
C ALA A 54 -14.42 -9.45 -13.70
N THR A 55 -14.68 -9.69 -14.99
CA THR A 55 -15.97 -10.06 -15.67
C THR A 55 -17.32 -9.50 -15.15
N VAL A 56 -17.34 -8.41 -14.39
CA VAL A 56 -18.51 -7.80 -13.76
C VAL A 56 -18.51 -6.31 -14.09
N PRO A 57 -19.67 -5.71 -14.46
CA PRO A 57 -19.75 -4.27 -14.65
C PRO A 57 -19.32 -3.53 -13.38
N ALA A 58 -18.17 -2.87 -13.42
CA ALA A 58 -17.63 -2.12 -12.28
C ALA A 58 -18.50 -0.89 -11.89
N ASN A 59 -19.48 -0.54 -12.73
CA ASN A 59 -20.28 0.68 -12.61
C ASN A 59 -21.66 0.48 -11.95
N THR A 60 -21.90 -0.66 -11.30
CA THR A 60 -23.11 -0.84 -10.50
C THR A 60 -23.00 -0.06 -9.18
N THR A 61 -24.11 0.52 -8.72
CA THR A 61 -24.16 1.32 -7.47
C THR A 61 -23.56 0.58 -6.27
N ALA A 62 -23.78 -0.74 -6.14
CA ALA A 62 -23.22 -1.54 -5.06
C ALA A 62 -21.68 -1.64 -5.09
N ASN A 63 -21.08 -1.73 -6.29
CA ASN A 63 -19.63 -1.79 -6.45
C ASN A 63 -18.99 -0.43 -6.14
N LEU A 64 -19.61 0.65 -6.60
CA LEU A 64 -19.15 2.02 -6.30
C LEU A 64 -19.23 2.33 -4.79
N THR A 65 -20.29 1.91 -4.11
CA THR A 65 -20.40 2.05 -2.64
C THR A 65 -19.27 1.30 -1.93
N ARG A 66 -18.90 0.11 -2.41
CA ARG A 66 -17.80 -0.68 -1.83
C ARG A 66 -16.43 -0.05 -2.07
N ILE A 67 -16.21 0.49 -3.27
CA ILE A 67 -15.00 1.26 -3.60
C ILE A 67 -14.91 2.49 -2.71
N ALA A 68 -16.00 3.23 -2.53
CA ALA A 68 -16.06 4.38 -1.63
C ALA A 68 -15.71 4.00 -0.19
N GLN A 69 -16.19 2.85 0.30
CA GLN A 69 -15.81 2.32 1.60
C GLN A 69 -14.30 2.08 1.70
N PHE A 70 -13.66 1.48 0.69
CA PHE A 70 -12.21 1.26 0.70
C PHE A 70 -11.41 2.57 0.66
N VAL A 71 -11.81 3.52 -0.19
CA VAL A 71 -11.15 4.83 -0.27
C VAL A 71 -11.27 5.57 1.06
N CYS A 72 -12.46 5.59 1.67
CA CYS A 72 -12.67 6.21 2.98
C CYS A 72 -11.83 5.53 4.08
N SER A 73 -11.75 4.20 4.05
CA SER A 73 -10.94 3.44 5.01
C SER A 73 -9.46 3.79 4.88
N ALA A 74 -8.94 3.80 3.66
CA ALA A 74 -7.56 4.20 3.36
C ALA A 74 -7.30 5.65 3.78
N GLU A 75 -8.20 6.57 3.49
CA GLU A 75 -8.07 7.98 3.88
C GLU A 75 -8.01 8.15 5.40
N ARG A 76 -8.84 7.43 6.16
CA ARG A 76 -8.85 7.48 7.63
C ARG A 76 -7.60 6.85 8.24
N LEU A 77 -7.16 5.71 7.71
CA LEU A 77 -6.15 4.87 8.34
C LEU A 77 -4.73 5.18 7.87
N SER A 78 -4.55 5.52 6.59
CA SER A 78 -3.24 5.76 6.00
C SER A 78 -3.03 7.19 5.49
N ARG A 79 -4.06 8.03 5.49
CA ARG A 79 -4.04 9.33 4.80
C ARG A 79 -3.63 9.17 3.33
N LEU A 80 -4.02 8.03 2.73
CA LEU A 80 -3.69 7.64 1.37
C LEU A 80 -2.18 7.49 1.10
N ASN A 81 -1.37 7.32 2.15
CA ASN A 81 0.07 7.11 2.04
C ASN A 81 0.37 5.61 1.88
N THR A 82 0.98 5.22 0.76
CA THR A 82 1.35 3.84 0.51
C THR A 82 2.53 3.38 1.35
N ASN A 83 3.40 4.26 1.84
CA ASN A 83 4.54 3.86 2.68
C ASN A 83 4.23 3.86 4.20
N LEU A 84 2.95 3.85 4.60
CA LEU A 84 2.63 3.93 6.03
C LEU A 84 2.83 2.58 6.72
N VAL A 85 3.67 2.57 7.76
CA VAL A 85 3.90 1.42 8.64
C VAL A 85 3.49 1.77 10.08
N THR A 86 2.54 1.02 10.63
CA THR A 86 1.99 1.29 11.97
C THR A 86 2.20 0.08 12.89
N PRO A 87 3.08 0.17 13.91
CA PRO A 87 3.27 -0.90 14.88
C PRO A 87 2.11 -0.95 15.89
N ILE A 88 1.57 -2.14 16.12
CA ILE A 88 0.58 -2.43 17.16
C ILE A 88 1.31 -2.99 18.38
N ARG A 89 1.16 -2.31 19.51
CA ARG A 89 1.80 -2.67 20.77
C ARG A 89 0.82 -3.40 21.69
N GLY A 90 1.28 -4.47 22.32
CA GLY A 90 0.51 -5.16 23.35
C GLY A 90 0.36 -4.27 24.58
N ARG A 91 -0.81 -4.31 25.24
CA ARG A 91 -0.90 -3.79 26.61
C ARG A 91 -0.17 -4.75 27.54
N PRO A 92 0.54 -4.26 28.56
CA PRO A 92 1.07 -5.10 29.62
C PRO A 92 -0.09 -5.90 30.23
N GLY A 93 0.05 -7.23 30.29
CA GLY A 93 -0.91 -8.07 30.99
C GLY A 93 -0.99 -7.62 32.45
N ARG A 94 -2.22 -7.48 32.99
CA ARG A 94 -2.40 -7.27 34.44
C ARG A 94 -1.87 -8.51 35.16
N ARG A 95 -0.69 -8.42 35.77
CA ARG A 95 -0.21 -9.45 36.71
C ARG A 95 -1.17 -9.50 37.92
N PRO A 96 -1.49 -10.69 38.46
CA PRO A 96 -2.12 -10.83 39.76
C PRO A 96 -1.31 -10.10 40.84
N ARG A 97 -2.00 -9.49 41.82
CA ARG A 97 -1.48 -8.45 42.72
C ARG A 97 -0.46 -8.91 43.78
N ASP A 98 0.08 -10.12 43.67
CA ASP A 98 0.87 -10.77 44.74
C ASP A 98 2.25 -11.24 44.28
N ALA A 99 3.02 -10.39 43.59
CA ALA A 99 4.45 -10.66 43.36
C ALA A 99 5.25 -9.36 43.46
N SER A 100 6.27 -9.41 44.32
CA SER A 100 7.16 -8.33 44.75
C SER A 100 7.78 -7.54 43.61
N ASP A 101 8.07 -6.27 43.92
CA ASP A 101 8.89 -5.34 43.13
C ASP A 101 10.05 -6.04 42.42
N SER A 102 9.97 -6.07 41.11
CA SER A 102 11.10 -6.37 40.22
C SER A 102 10.85 -5.63 38.92
N ASP A 103 11.51 -4.47 38.86
CA ASP A 103 11.83 -3.65 37.69
C ASP A 103 10.89 -3.82 36.48
N SER A 104 9.84 -2.99 36.44
CA SER A 104 8.93 -2.94 35.29
C SER A 104 9.62 -2.22 34.13
N SER A 105 10.52 -2.90 33.44
CA SER A 105 10.82 -2.55 32.06
C SER A 105 9.53 -2.70 31.28
N GLU A 106 8.87 -1.59 30.96
CA GLU A 106 7.70 -1.53 30.11
C GLU A 106 8.02 -2.28 28.81
N GLU A 107 7.58 -3.53 28.70
CA GLU A 107 7.87 -4.33 27.52
C GLU A 107 7.01 -3.79 26.39
N ASN A 108 7.62 -2.94 25.56
CA ASN A 108 7.03 -2.33 24.38
C ASN A 108 6.91 -3.35 23.24
N THR A 109 6.33 -4.52 23.52
CA THR A 109 6.31 -5.66 22.60
C THR A 109 5.37 -5.35 21.43
N ILE A 110 5.94 -5.26 20.23
CA ILE A 110 5.18 -5.13 18.99
C ILE A 110 4.51 -6.48 18.72
N ILE A 111 3.19 -6.51 18.85
CA ILE A 111 2.42 -7.72 18.62
C ILE A 111 2.02 -7.85 17.16
N ALA A 112 1.85 -6.77 16.40
CA ALA A 112 1.56 -6.80 14.98
C ALA A 112 2.05 -5.52 14.31
N THR A 113 2.11 -5.48 13.00
CA THR A 113 2.41 -4.26 12.25
C THR A 113 1.47 -4.17 11.06
N MET A 114 0.94 -2.98 10.80
CA MET A 114 0.08 -2.66 9.67
C MET A 114 0.90 -1.97 8.58
N PHE A 115 0.64 -2.32 7.32
CA PHE A 115 1.41 -1.87 6.16
C PHE A 115 0.50 -1.27 5.10
N GLY A 116 0.99 -0.24 4.45
CA GLY A 116 0.44 0.21 3.18
C GLY A 116 -0.77 1.10 3.28
N ILE A 117 -1.28 1.47 2.10
CA ILE A 117 -2.43 2.35 1.94
C ILE A 117 -3.70 1.76 2.59
N PHE A 118 -3.80 0.44 2.67
CA PHE A 118 -4.92 -0.27 3.31
C PHE A 118 -4.61 -0.80 4.72
N GLN A 119 -3.45 -0.47 5.31
CA GLN A 119 -3.06 -0.87 6.66
C GLN A 119 -3.26 -2.37 6.94
N LEU A 120 -2.75 -3.22 6.04
CA LEU A 120 -2.85 -4.67 6.12
C LEU A 120 -1.87 -5.26 7.13
N SER A 121 -2.31 -6.22 7.95
CA SER A 121 -1.51 -6.76 9.06
C SER A 121 -0.50 -7.82 8.62
N ASN A 122 0.74 -7.74 9.09
CA ASN A 122 1.75 -8.81 8.94
C ASN A 122 1.44 -10.11 9.70
N ARG A 123 0.38 -10.19 10.51
CA ARG A 123 -0.06 -11.47 11.08
C ARG A 123 -0.89 -12.30 10.11
N VAL A 124 -1.54 -11.64 9.15
CA VAL A 124 -2.57 -12.26 8.31
C VAL A 124 -2.26 -12.10 6.83
N ALA A 125 -1.90 -10.90 6.39
CA ALA A 125 -1.80 -10.55 4.98
C ALA A 125 -0.45 -10.96 4.35
N CYS A 126 0.65 -10.50 4.96
CA CYS A 126 2.00 -10.56 4.40
C CYS A 126 3.02 -11.09 5.42
N THR A 127 4.22 -11.45 4.97
CA THR A 127 5.35 -11.81 5.85
C THR A 127 6.40 -10.68 5.94
N SER A 128 6.91 -10.44 7.16
CA SER A 128 7.95 -9.44 7.47
C SER A 128 9.20 -10.06 8.11
N GLY A 129 9.23 -11.38 8.29
CA GLY A 129 10.33 -12.11 8.95
C GLY A 129 10.43 -11.92 10.47
N SER A 130 9.77 -10.91 11.05
CA SER A 130 9.89 -10.56 12.47
C SER A 130 8.80 -11.16 13.36
N ILE A 131 7.61 -11.42 12.80
CA ILE A 131 6.44 -11.93 13.52
C ILE A 131 5.84 -13.09 12.71
N PRO A 132 5.44 -14.22 13.34
CA PRO A 132 4.74 -15.30 12.64
C PRO A 132 3.49 -14.80 11.91
N SER A 133 3.35 -15.20 10.65
CA SER A 133 2.28 -14.73 9.75
C SER A 133 1.56 -15.90 9.10
N LEU A 134 0.25 -15.75 8.88
CA LEU A 134 -0.52 -16.63 8.00
C LEU A 134 -0.19 -16.38 6.51
N ASN A 135 0.29 -15.17 6.19
CA ASN A 135 0.68 -14.74 4.85
C ASN A 135 -0.34 -15.15 3.75
N LEU A 136 -1.62 -14.86 3.97
CA LEU A 136 -2.71 -15.27 3.09
C LEU A 136 -2.61 -14.70 1.67
N CYS A 137 -1.90 -13.58 1.50
CA CYS A 137 -1.65 -12.98 0.19
C CYS A 137 -0.38 -13.51 -0.47
N ASN A 138 0.42 -14.33 0.23
CA ASN A 138 1.67 -14.90 -0.26
C ASN A 138 2.67 -13.86 -0.79
N ILE A 139 2.87 -12.78 -0.03
CA ILE A 139 3.76 -11.65 -0.40
C ILE A 139 4.64 -11.20 0.77
N SER A 140 5.74 -10.52 0.45
CA SER A 140 6.52 -9.75 1.43
C SER A 140 5.78 -8.48 1.80
N CYS A 141 5.82 -8.07 3.07
CA CYS A 141 5.22 -6.80 3.50
C CYS A 141 5.89 -5.57 2.86
N ASN A 142 7.07 -5.72 2.26
CA ASN A 142 7.71 -4.64 1.50
C ASN A 142 6.96 -4.29 0.21
N ALA A 143 6.24 -5.25 -0.38
CA ALA A 143 5.44 -5.00 -1.58
C ALA A 143 4.26 -4.06 -1.27
N LEU A 144 3.72 -4.14 -0.06
CA LEU A 144 2.63 -3.28 0.42
C LEU A 144 3.05 -1.84 0.77
N ILE A 145 4.33 -1.47 0.65
CA ILE A 145 4.83 -0.14 1.02
C ILE A 145 5.55 0.60 -0.10
N ASP A 146 5.43 0.10 -1.33
CA ASP A 146 5.93 0.76 -2.52
C ASP A 146 4.87 1.69 -3.16
N ASN A 147 5.12 2.22 -4.35
CA ASN A 147 4.20 3.11 -5.06
C ASN A 147 3.15 2.38 -5.90
N ASN A 148 3.31 1.08 -6.14
CA ASN A 148 2.47 0.26 -6.99
C ASN A 148 1.43 -0.48 -6.13
N ILE A 149 0.23 0.06 -6.03
CA ILE A 149 -0.83 -0.52 -5.19
C ILE A 149 -1.54 -1.74 -5.81
N SER A 150 -1.03 -2.32 -6.90
CA SER A 150 -1.71 -3.42 -7.58
C SER A 150 -1.76 -4.68 -6.71
N ASP A 151 -0.66 -5.01 -6.03
CA ASP A 151 -0.60 -6.12 -5.08
C ASP A 151 -1.34 -5.81 -3.78
N ASP A 152 -1.36 -4.55 -3.32
CA ASP A 152 -2.22 -4.11 -2.22
C ASP A 152 -3.71 -4.40 -2.50
N ILE A 153 -4.21 -3.99 -3.67
CA ILE A 153 -5.61 -4.19 -4.06
C ILE A 153 -5.93 -5.69 -4.20
N THR A 154 -5.00 -6.46 -4.77
CA THR A 154 -5.13 -7.92 -4.93
C THR A 154 -5.20 -8.61 -3.57
N CYS A 155 -4.33 -8.20 -2.64
CA CYS A 155 -4.31 -8.74 -1.28
C CYS A 155 -5.57 -8.38 -0.50
N LEU A 156 -6.02 -7.12 -0.55
CA LEU A 156 -7.27 -6.67 0.07
C LEU A 156 -8.46 -7.51 -0.43
N THR A 157 -8.57 -7.68 -1.75
CA THR A 157 -9.66 -8.45 -2.37
C THR A 157 -9.61 -9.93 -1.96
N THR A 158 -8.41 -10.51 -1.89
CA THR A 158 -8.21 -11.89 -1.43
C THR A 158 -8.72 -12.08 0.00
N LEU A 159 -8.34 -11.18 0.91
CA LEU A 159 -8.79 -11.22 2.31
C LEU A 159 -10.31 -11.08 2.43
N LEU A 160 -10.93 -10.19 1.64
CA LEU A 160 -12.38 -10.02 1.62
C LEU A 160 -13.11 -11.27 1.11
N ASN A 161 -12.61 -11.89 0.04
CA ASN A 161 -13.20 -13.11 -0.52
C ASN A 161 -13.13 -14.31 0.45
N ILE A 162 -12.05 -14.41 1.22
CA ILE A 162 -11.90 -15.40 2.29
C ILE A 162 -12.94 -15.15 3.39
N THR A 163 -13.21 -13.88 3.73
CA THR A 163 -14.19 -13.54 4.77
C THR A 163 -15.65 -13.70 4.33
N SER A 164 -15.96 -13.57 3.03
CA SER A 164 -17.33 -13.67 2.50
C SER A 164 -17.81 -15.09 2.26
N ASN A 165 -16.90 -16.04 2.01
CA ASN A 165 -17.23 -17.46 1.79
C ASN A 165 -17.10 -18.25 3.10
N ALA A 166 -18.18 -18.24 3.90
CA ALA A 166 -18.53 -19.27 4.88
C ALA A 166 -17.45 -19.74 5.89
N PHE A 167 -17.01 -18.90 6.85
CA PHE A 167 -16.67 -19.35 8.23
C PHE A 167 -16.39 -18.18 9.19
N SER A 168 -17.40 -17.37 9.55
CA SER A 168 -17.27 -16.38 10.66
C SER A 168 -17.26 -17.04 12.05
N ARG A 169 -16.49 -18.13 12.23
CA ARG A 169 -16.14 -18.74 13.52
C ARG A 169 -14.66 -19.13 13.62
N ILE A 170 -13.77 -18.31 13.04
CA ILE A 170 -12.38 -18.24 13.51
C ILE A 170 -12.23 -16.89 14.21
N THR A 171 -12.13 -16.91 15.53
CA THR A 171 -11.99 -15.77 16.46
C THR A 171 -10.70 -14.95 16.28
N LEU A 172 -9.93 -15.18 15.21
CA LEU A 172 -8.64 -14.52 14.94
C LEU A 172 -8.65 -13.62 13.70
N LEU A 173 -9.66 -13.71 12.83
CA LEU A 173 -9.77 -12.90 11.61
C LEU A 173 -10.55 -11.56 11.72
N PRO A 174 -11.50 -11.34 12.67
CA PRO A 174 -12.38 -10.17 12.58
C PRO A 174 -11.72 -8.84 12.98
N ILE A 175 -10.48 -8.85 13.50
CA ILE A 175 -9.86 -7.60 13.97
C ILE A 175 -9.25 -6.79 12.81
N SER A 176 -8.75 -7.40 11.74
CA SER A 176 -8.04 -6.66 10.69
C SER A 176 -8.93 -6.22 9.52
N VAL A 177 -9.94 -7.00 9.11
CA VAL A 177 -10.75 -6.67 7.92
C VAL A 177 -12.04 -5.92 8.26
N GLU A 178 -12.71 -6.27 9.37
CA GLU A 178 -13.94 -5.60 9.81
C GLU A 178 -13.68 -4.19 10.34
N MET A 179 -12.48 -3.93 10.88
CA MET A 179 -12.07 -2.62 11.39
C MET A 179 -11.73 -1.62 10.27
N LEU A 180 -11.53 -2.11 9.03
CA LEU A 180 -11.36 -1.26 7.85
C LEU A 180 -12.66 -0.51 7.55
N VAL A 181 -13.80 -1.21 7.47
CA VAL A 181 -15.02 -0.70 6.82
C VAL A 181 -16.08 -0.11 7.78
N LYS A 182 -16.04 -0.41 9.09
CA LYS A 182 -17.13 -0.10 10.03
C LYS A 182 -17.39 1.39 10.33
N GLU A 183 -16.46 2.29 10.04
CA GLU A 183 -16.57 3.71 10.41
C GLU A 183 -16.83 4.67 9.23
N CYS A 184 -17.08 4.14 8.03
CA CYS A 184 -17.27 4.97 6.84
C CYS A 184 -18.76 5.09 6.45
N HIS A 185 -19.34 6.27 6.70
CA HIS A 185 -20.65 6.65 6.17
C HIS A 185 -20.47 7.29 4.78
N ILE A 186 -20.84 6.57 3.72
CA ILE A 186 -20.68 7.03 2.33
C ILE A 186 -21.89 7.83 1.89
N SER A 187 -21.69 9.10 1.56
CA SER A 187 -22.68 9.94 0.87
C SER A 187 -22.75 9.56 -0.62
N PRO A 188 -23.93 9.67 -1.28
CA PRO A 188 -24.04 9.51 -2.73
C PRO A 188 -23.06 10.38 -3.52
N ASP A 189 -22.71 11.55 -2.98
CA ASP A 189 -21.83 12.53 -3.63
C ASP A 189 -20.35 12.37 -3.25
N TYR A 190 -19.96 11.27 -2.58
CA TYR A 190 -18.59 11.06 -2.08
C TYR A 190 -17.51 11.20 -3.16
N PHE A 191 -17.86 10.91 -4.42
CA PHE A 191 -16.96 11.03 -5.57
C PHE A 191 -17.40 12.08 -6.60
N ALA A 192 -18.27 13.03 -6.23
CA ALA A 192 -18.75 14.06 -7.15
C ALA A 192 -17.60 14.93 -7.69
N ASP A 193 -16.62 15.26 -6.85
CA ASP A 193 -15.41 16.03 -7.20
C ASP A 193 -14.47 15.26 -8.13
N CYS A 194 -14.46 13.93 -8.06
CA CYS A 194 -13.65 13.08 -8.93
C CYS A 194 -14.14 13.03 -10.38
N LEU A 195 -15.39 13.38 -10.67
CA LEU A 195 -15.93 13.46 -12.02
C LEU A 195 -15.58 14.79 -12.72
N ILE A 196 -15.25 15.82 -11.94
CA ILE A 196 -14.92 17.15 -12.45
C ILE A 196 -13.46 17.21 -12.95
N GLN A 197 -12.58 16.40 -12.36
CA GLN A 197 -11.15 16.35 -12.74
C GLN A 197 -10.92 15.86 -14.17
N THR A 198 -11.83 15.07 -14.75
CA THR A 198 -11.76 14.64 -16.16
C THR A 198 -12.10 15.75 -17.15
N GLU A 199 -12.95 16.72 -16.78
CA GLU A 199 -13.29 17.85 -17.64
C GLU A 199 -12.23 18.96 -17.56
N GLN A 200 -11.71 19.26 -16.37
CA GLN A 200 -10.69 20.30 -16.19
C GLN A 200 -9.33 19.92 -16.82
N THR A 201 -8.97 18.64 -16.84
CA THR A 201 -7.73 18.19 -17.51
C THR A 201 -7.83 18.24 -19.03
N LEU A 202 -9.03 17.99 -19.59
CA LEU A 202 -9.28 18.14 -21.03
C LEU A 202 -9.32 19.62 -21.44
N ASP A 203 -9.92 20.49 -20.63
CA ASP A 203 -9.98 21.93 -20.90
C ASP A 203 -8.60 22.59 -20.74
N TYR A 204 -7.81 22.21 -19.73
CA TYR A 204 -6.44 22.70 -19.56
C TYR A 204 -5.50 22.25 -20.69
N THR A 205 -5.59 20.98 -21.12
CA THR A 205 -4.78 20.47 -22.23
C THR A 205 -5.20 21.08 -23.56
N HIS A 206 -6.50 21.27 -23.79
CA HIS A 206 -7.03 21.96 -24.96
C HIS A 206 -6.58 23.43 -25.01
N ASN A 207 -6.69 24.17 -23.90
CA ASN A 207 -6.25 25.57 -23.83
C ASN A 207 -4.72 25.71 -23.93
N SER A 208 -3.95 24.78 -23.38
CA SER A 208 -2.48 24.75 -23.50
C SER A 208 -2.01 24.43 -24.92
N LEU A 209 -2.68 23.49 -25.60
CA LEU A 209 -2.45 23.19 -27.02
C LEU A 209 -2.82 24.39 -27.91
N MET A 210 -3.95 25.05 -27.66
CA MET A 210 -4.36 26.25 -28.40
C MET A 210 -3.36 27.41 -28.24
N LEU A 211 -2.83 27.66 -27.04
CA LEU A 211 -1.75 28.66 -26.84
C LEU A 211 -0.45 28.25 -27.56
N SER A 212 -0.12 26.96 -27.56
CA SER A 212 1.08 26.46 -28.23
C SER A 212 1.00 26.59 -29.75
N VAL A 213 -0.19 26.38 -30.33
CA VAL A 213 -0.44 26.59 -31.76
C VAL A 213 -0.42 28.07 -32.12
N ALA A 214 -0.99 28.95 -31.28
CA ALA A 214 -0.97 30.40 -31.51
C ALA A 214 0.48 30.94 -31.60
N ASN A 215 1.38 30.46 -30.75
CA ASN A 215 2.80 30.85 -30.77
C ASN A 215 3.63 30.26 -31.92
N ILE A 216 3.07 29.36 -32.74
CA ILE A 216 3.73 28.83 -33.95
C ILE A 216 3.40 29.70 -35.18
N PHE A 217 2.35 30.52 -35.10
CA PHE A 217 1.88 31.36 -36.19
C PHE A 217 2.22 32.86 -36.02
N ASP A 218 3.01 33.23 -35.02
CA ASP A 218 3.72 34.51 -34.86
C ASP A 218 5.22 34.32 -35.13
#